data_AF-A0A9Q0UB59-F1
#
_entry.id   AF-A0A9Q0UB59-F1
#
_cell.length_a   1.000
_cell.length_b   1.000
_cell.length_c   1.000
_cell.angle_alpha   90.00
_cell.angle_beta   90.00
_cell.angle_gamma   90.00
#
_symmetry.space_group_name_H-M   'P 1'
#
loop_
_entity.id
_entity.type
_entity.pdbx_description
1 polymer ?
#
loop_
_entity_poly.entity_id
_entity_poly.type
_entity_poly.pdbx_seq_one_letter_code
_entity_poly.pdbx_strand_id
1 'polypeptide(L)'
;MDYLLPTQNDACFNQIYYCNVSEKDIGDKILMPASALDRLAMLEISYPMLFQLCNPLTGHVSHCGVLEFTAEEGFICLPQWMMENLGLEKGSVALIKNVDLVKGTYIKLQPHTTTFVELSNPKSVLENTLGSFTCLTRGDTIMIMHDNKKYYIDVVEAEPSSAISIVETDCEVDFAPPLDCQERELERLVKRLSIEDDKEQPLSFSQHPAKSKEDQEQSAAMQEFIAFTGAARRLDGKAVGVDSGQGLPSGAERAATGCCYCRRWIKQQLQ
;
A
#
# COMPACT_ATOMS: atom_id res chain seq x y z
N MET A 1 41.15 -15.26 -14.42
CA MET A 1 40.12 -14.39 -13.79
C MET A 1 39.11 -14.12 -14.88
N ASP A 2 38.35 -15.15 -15.22
CA ASP A 2 37.37 -15.13 -16.29
C ASP A 2 36.06 -14.64 -15.69
N TYR A 3 35.79 -13.34 -15.85
CA TYR A 3 34.47 -12.78 -15.59
C TYR A 3 33.54 -13.27 -16.69
N LEU A 4 32.94 -14.44 -16.45
CA LEU A 4 31.79 -14.92 -17.23
C LEU A 4 30.65 -13.92 -17.03
N LEU A 5 30.45 -13.04 -18.00
CA LEU A 5 29.23 -12.25 -18.13
C LEU A 5 28.05 -13.23 -18.23
N PRO A 6 26.92 -12.95 -17.54
CA PRO A 6 25.73 -13.78 -17.66
C PRO A 6 25.34 -13.86 -19.13
N THR A 7 25.15 -15.07 -19.65
CA THR A 7 24.68 -15.32 -21.02
C THR A 7 23.42 -14.49 -21.26
N GLN A 8 23.54 -13.43 -22.06
CA GLN A 8 22.42 -12.62 -22.49
C GLN A 8 21.50 -13.54 -23.30
N ASN A 9 20.33 -13.81 -22.74
CA ASN A 9 19.33 -14.63 -23.40
C ASN A 9 18.79 -13.80 -24.58
N ASP A 10 19.27 -14.07 -25.79
CA ASP A 10 18.94 -13.31 -27.02
C ASP A 10 17.45 -13.37 -27.42
N ALA A 11 16.62 -14.08 -26.66
CA ALA A 11 15.19 -14.23 -26.90
C ALA A 11 14.33 -13.09 -26.32
N CYS A 12 14.90 -12.18 -25.51
CA CYS A 12 14.14 -11.05 -24.97
C CYS A 12 15.01 -9.81 -24.72
N PHE A 13 14.38 -8.63 -24.79
CA PHE A 13 15.05 -7.40 -24.42
C PHE A 13 15.24 -7.38 -22.91
N ASN A 14 16.49 -7.52 -22.47
CA ASN A 14 16.89 -7.47 -21.07
C ASN A 14 18.26 -6.79 -20.96
N GLN A 15 18.27 -5.57 -20.42
CA GLN A 15 19.44 -4.70 -20.39
C GLN A 15 19.55 -3.93 -19.08
N ILE A 16 20.77 -3.49 -18.78
CA ILE A 16 21.09 -2.71 -17.59
C ILE A 16 21.37 -1.27 -18.05
N TYR A 17 20.75 -0.30 -17.39
CA TYR A 17 20.93 1.12 -17.68
C TYR A 17 21.21 1.92 -16.41
N TYR A 18 21.94 3.02 -16.56
CA TYR A 18 22.07 4.04 -15.51
C TYR A 18 20.85 4.96 -15.50
N CYS A 19 20.34 5.25 -14.32
CA CYS A 19 19.13 6.04 -14.14
C CYS A 19 19.44 7.52 -13.94
N ASN A 20 18.76 8.36 -14.71
CA ASN A 20 18.71 9.81 -14.53
C ASN A 20 17.27 10.26 -14.31
N VAL A 21 17.12 11.49 -13.82
CA VAL A 21 15.81 12.13 -13.64
C VAL A 21 15.35 12.69 -14.98
N SER A 22 14.11 12.43 -15.37
CA SER A 22 13.47 13.08 -16.50
C SER A 22 13.10 14.52 -16.15
N GLU A 23 13.32 15.45 -17.07
CA GLU A 23 12.80 16.82 -16.96
C GLU A 23 11.31 16.90 -17.30
N LYS A 24 10.75 15.85 -17.91
CA LYS A 24 9.36 15.71 -18.29
C LYS A 24 8.73 14.58 -17.49
N ASP A 25 7.93 14.93 -16.50
CA ASP A 25 7.12 13.97 -15.74
C ASP A 25 5.77 13.79 -16.44
N ILE A 26 5.70 12.84 -17.39
CA ILE A 26 4.47 12.48 -18.09
C ILE A 26 4.12 11.03 -17.74
N GLY A 27 3.27 10.87 -16.73
CA GLY A 27 2.81 9.56 -16.27
C GLY A 27 3.95 8.61 -15.87
N ASP A 28 3.91 7.39 -16.40
CA ASP A 28 4.90 6.32 -16.25
C ASP A 28 5.85 6.20 -17.45
N LYS A 29 6.02 7.25 -18.25
CA LYS A 29 6.79 7.14 -19.50
C LYS A 29 8.25 7.52 -19.29
N ILE A 30 9.14 6.64 -19.72
CA ILE A 30 10.60 6.82 -19.59
C ILE A 30 11.23 7.24 -20.92
N LEU A 31 12.42 7.86 -20.85
CA LEU A 31 13.27 8.07 -22.03
C LEU A 31 14.32 6.97 -22.11
N MET A 32 14.45 6.38 -23.29
CA MET A 32 15.43 5.31 -23.57
C MET A 32 16.41 5.76 -24.66
N PRO A 33 17.58 5.12 -24.80
CA PRO A 33 18.53 5.46 -25.85
C PRO A 33 18.08 4.90 -27.21
N ALA A 34 18.55 5.51 -28.30
CA ALA A 34 18.21 5.07 -29.66
C ALA A 34 18.63 3.62 -29.93
N SER A 35 19.77 3.18 -29.38
CA SER A 35 20.21 1.78 -29.47
C SER A 35 19.21 0.78 -28.88
N ALA A 36 18.39 1.19 -27.90
CA ALA A 36 17.34 0.34 -27.35
C ALA A 36 16.26 0.07 -28.40
N LEU A 37 15.84 1.09 -29.16
CA LEU A 37 14.85 0.97 -30.21
C LEU A 37 15.31 0.01 -31.31
N ASP A 38 16.55 0.13 -31.76
CA ASP A 38 17.11 -0.76 -32.80
C ASP A 38 17.02 -2.22 -32.36
N ARG A 39 17.36 -2.50 -31.09
CA ARG A 39 17.30 -3.85 -30.53
C ARG A 39 15.87 -4.35 -30.35
N LEU A 40 14.94 -3.48 -29.94
CA LEU A 40 13.52 -3.81 -29.83
C LEU A 40 12.91 -4.12 -31.21
N ALA A 41 13.31 -3.38 -32.24
CA ALA A 41 12.87 -3.60 -33.62
C ALA A 41 13.39 -4.94 -34.17
N MET A 42 14.64 -5.30 -33.87
CA MET A 42 15.19 -6.62 -34.22
C MET A 42 14.46 -7.78 -33.56
N LEU A 43 13.88 -7.55 -32.38
CA LEU A 43 13.08 -8.54 -31.64
C LEU A 43 11.60 -8.53 -32.05
N GLU A 44 11.22 -7.72 -33.05
CA GLU A 44 9.85 -7.59 -33.55
C GLU A 44 8.83 -7.21 -32.46
N ILE A 45 9.26 -6.45 -31.44
CA ILE A 45 8.37 -6.01 -30.36
C ILE A 45 7.42 -4.93 -30.87
N SER A 46 6.13 -5.24 -30.88
CA SER A 46 5.06 -4.34 -31.31
C SER A 46 4.64 -3.37 -30.21
N TYR A 47 4.01 -2.26 -30.62
CA TYR A 47 3.36 -1.32 -29.71
C TYR A 47 2.16 -1.97 -28.98
N PRO A 48 1.89 -1.64 -27.70
CA PRO A 48 2.65 -0.77 -26.82
C PRO A 48 3.91 -1.44 -26.27
N MET A 49 5.04 -0.71 -26.32
CA MET A 49 6.31 -1.18 -25.75
C MET A 49 6.30 -0.95 -24.24
N LEU A 50 6.09 -2.02 -23.48
CA LEU A 50 6.07 -2.00 -22.02
C LEU A 50 7.33 -2.64 -21.46
N PHE A 51 7.76 -2.14 -20.31
CA PHE A 51 8.98 -2.55 -19.65
C PHE A 51 8.75 -2.79 -18.16
N GLN A 52 9.40 -3.83 -17.65
CA GLN A 52 9.59 -4.07 -16.24
C GLN A 52 10.91 -3.42 -15.82
N LEU A 53 10.87 -2.59 -14.78
CA LEU A 53 12.02 -2.02 -14.12
C LEU A 53 12.25 -2.74 -12.81
N CYS A 54 13.47 -3.20 -12.60
CA CYS A 54 13.87 -3.79 -11.33
C CYS A 54 15.05 -3.00 -10.78
N ASN A 55 14.94 -2.57 -9.53
CA ASN A 55 16.08 -2.11 -8.75
C ASN A 55 16.82 -3.36 -8.22
N PRO A 56 18.04 -3.67 -8.72
CA PRO A 56 18.76 -4.87 -8.33
C PRO A 56 19.22 -4.86 -6.86
N LEU A 57 19.24 -3.69 -6.20
CA LEU A 57 19.67 -3.56 -4.81
C LEU A 57 18.53 -3.87 -3.83
N THR A 58 17.33 -3.37 -4.11
CA THR A 58 16.16 -3.54 -3.23
C THR A 58 15.27 -4.72 -3.65
N GLY A 59 15.42 -5.18 -4.91
CA GLY A 59 14.50 -6.14 -5.53
C GLY A 59 13.13 -5.54 -5.86
N HIS A 60 12.95 -4.23 -5.70
CA HIS A 60 11.69 -3.57 -6.01
C HIS A 60 11.45 -3.56 -7.53
N VAL A 61 10.23 -3.88 -7.93
CA VAL A 61 9.84 -4.01 -9.34
C VAL A 61 8.66 -3.11 -9.61
N SER A 62 8.75 -2.32 -10.67
CA SER A 62 7.66 -1.51 -11.21
C SER A 62 7.63 -1.67 -12.73
N HIS A 63 6.62 -1.12 -13.37
CA HIS A 63 6.42 -1.22 -14.82
C HIS A 63 6.27 0.18 -15.40
N CYS A 64 6.68 0.34 -16.66
CA CYS A 64 6.60 1.61 -17.34
C CYS A 64 6.40 1.44 -18.84
N GLY A 65 5.97 2.53 -19.47
CA GLY A 65 6.01 2.70 -20.91
C GLY A 65 7.24 3.49 -21.34
N VAL A 66 7.48 3.56 -22.65
CA VAL A 66 8.47 4.47 -23.24
C VAL A 66 7.79 5.71 -23.81
N LEU A 67 8.34 6.88 -23.54
CA LEU A 67 7.93 8.14 -24.16
C LEU A 67 8.60 8.29 -25.52
N GLU A 68 9.93 8.32 -25.52
CA GLU A 68 10.77 8.59 -26.69
C GLU A 68 12.14 7.90 -26.51
N PHE A 69 12.81 7.66 -27.65
CA PHE A 69 14.14 7.07 -27.71
C PHE A 69 15.22 8.14 -27.93
N THR A 70 15.31 9.10 -27.00
CA THR A 70 16.18 10.28 -27.09
C THR A 70 17.19 10.40 -25.96
N ALA A 71 17.28 9.41 -25.06
CA ALA A 71 18.25 9.42 -23.97
C ALA A 71 19.68 9.15 -24.44
N GLU A 72 20.66 9.54 -23.63
CA GLU A 72 22.08 9.24 -23.87
C GLU A 72 22.34 7.72 -23.80
N GLU A 73 23.25 7.23 -24.63
CA GLU A 73 23.61 5.81 -24.67
C GLU A 73 24.07 5.28 -23.31
N GLY A 74 23.49 4.16 -22.88
CA GLY A 74 23.73 3.58 -21.56
C GLY A 74 22.93 4.21 -20.41
N PHE A 75 22.13 5.25 -20.68
CA PHE A 75 21.28 5.92 -19.69
C PHE A 75 19.79 5.81 -20.04
N ILE A 76 18.95 5.82 -19.01
CA ILE A 76 17.50 6.03 -19.11
C ILE A 76 17.10 7.20 -18.21
N CYS A 77 16.08 7.95 -18.61
CA CYS A 77 15.50 9.00 -17.77
C CYS A 77 14.14 8.57 -17.25
N LEU A 78 13.99 8.53 -15.92
CA LEU A 78 12.79 8.12 -15.21
C LEU A 78 12.06 9.34 -14.64
N PRO A 79 10.73 9.35 -14.60
CA PRO A 79 9.99 10.34 -13.83
C PRO A 79 10.43 10.37 -12.36
N GLN A 80 10.39 11.54 -11.72
CA GLN A 80 10.89 11.69 -10.34
C GLN A 80 10.20 10.71 -9.38
N TRP A 81 8.87 10.61 -9.46
CA TRP A 81 8.09 9.72 -8.60
C TRP A 81 8.45 8.24 -8.77
N MET A 82 8.83 7.83 -9.99
CA MET A 82 9.17 6.44 -10.28
C MET A 82 10.53 6.08 -9.68
N MET A 83 11.48 7.01 -9.68
CA MET A 83 12.75 6.84 -8.96
C MET A 83 12.52 6.70 -7.45
N GLU A 84 11.68 7.56 -6.88
CA GLU A 84 11.32 7.50 -5.44
C GLU A 84 10.64 6.17 -5.10
N ASN A 85 9.66 5.74 -5.92
CA ASN A 85 8.96 4.47 -5.76
C ASN A 85 9.89 3.24 -5.84
N LEU A 86 10.85 3.24 -6.76
CA LEU A 86 11.84 2.17 -6.90
C LEU A 86 13.01 2.26 -5.91
N GLY A 87 13.12 3.35 -5.14
CA GLY A 87 14.28 3.62 -4.29
C GLY A 87 15.57 3.78 -5.08
N LEU A 88 15.50 4.44 -6.23
CA LEU A 88 16.63 4.74 -7.13
C LEU A 88 17.09 6.18 -6.94
N GLU A 89 18.41 6.37 -6.94
CA GLU A 89 19.03 7.70 -6.99
C GLU A 89 19.66 7.95 -8.36
N LYS A 90 19.95 9.22 -8.69
CA LYS A 90 20.66 9.55 -9.93
C LYS A 90 22.01 8.81 -10.00
N GLY A 91 22.28 8.15 -11.13
CA GLY A 91 23.47 7.32 -11.33
C GLY A 91 23.33 5.90 -10.79
N SER A 92 22.20 5.55 -10.16
CA SER A 92 21.86 4.17 -9.82
C SER A 92 21.65 3.35 -11.08
N VAL A 93 21.66 2.03 -10.92
CA VAL A 93 21.48 1.10 -12.01
C VAL A 93 20.12 0.43 -11.90
N ALA A 94 19.38 0.33 -13.01
CA ALA A 94 18.15 -0.45 -13.09
C ALA A 94 18.25 -1.51 -14.19
N LEU A 95 17.63 -2.66 -13.94
CA LEU A 95 17.43 -3.70 -14.94
C LEU A 95 16.11 -3.43 -15.67
N ILE A 96 16.18 -3.32 -16.98
CA ILE A 96 15.04 -3.09 -17.87
C ILE A 96 14.80 -4.34 -18.70
N LYS A 97 13.57 -4.87 -18.61
CA LYS A 97 13.13 -6.03 -19.36
C LYS A 97 11.85 -5.71 -20.11
N ASN A 98 11.76 -6.06 -21.40
CA ASN A 98 10.48 -5.97 -22.11
C ASN A 98 9.52 -7.06 -21.61
N VAL A 99 8.26 -6.66 -21.43
CA VAL A 99 7.18 -7.54 -20.96
C VAL A 99 5.88 -7.19 -21.68
N ASP A 100 5.03 -8.19 -21.85
CA ASP A 100 3.64 -8.00 -22.25
C ASP A 100 2.76 -8.04 -21.00
N LEU A 101 1.96 -6.99 -20.81
CA LEU A 101 1.02 -6.90 -19.69
C LEU A 101 -0.40 -7.14 -20.16
N VAL A 102 -1.14 -7.93 -19.39
CA VAL A 102 -2.58 -8.13 -19.57
C VAL A 102 -3.33 -6.83 -19.31
N LYS A 103 -4.41 -6.61 -20.07
CA LYS A 103 -5.28 -5.45 -19.88
C LYS A 103 -5.95 -5.50 -18.49
N GLY A 104 -5.93 -4.37 -17.81
CA GLY A 104 -6.54 -4.16 -16.51
C GLY A 104 -8.05 -4.26 -16.58
N THR A 105 -8.67 -4.87 -15.57
CA THR A 105 -10.13 -4.92 -15.44
C THR A 105 -10.60 -4.21 -14.18
N TYR A 106 -9.78 -4.24 -13.13
CA TYR A 106 -10.07 -3.60 -11.86
C TYR A 106 -8.77 -3.11 -11.21
N ILE A 107 -8.83 -1.92 -10.60
CA ILE A 107 -7.79 -1.37 -9.73
C ILE A 107 -8.39 -0.80 -8.46
N LYS A 108 -7.65 -0.95 -7.37
CA LYS A 108 -7.97 -0.30 -6.10
C LYS A 108 -6.89 0.69 -5.73
N LEU A 109 -7.27 1.95 -5.63
CA LEU A 109 -6.37 3.06 -5.35
C LEU A 109 -6.56 3.59 -3.94
N GLN A 110 -5.47 3.92 -3.27
CA GLN A 110 -5.50 4.49 -1.93
C GLN A 110 -4.76 5.83 -1.90
N PRO A 111 -5.50 6.95 -1.84
CA PRO A 111 -4.89 8.26 -1.66
C PRO A 111 -4.16 8.35 -0.30
N HIS A 112 -3.03 9.03 -0.25
CA HIS A 112 -2.32 9.24 1.02
C HIS A 112 -3.04 10.26 1.92
N THR A 113 -3.65 11.28 1.32
CA THR A 113 -4.23 12.43 2.02
C THR A 113 -5.73 12.61 1.72
N THR A 114 -6.51 13.06 2.71
CA THR A 114 -7.92 13.41 2.48
C THR A 114 -8.10 14.61 1.53
N THR A 115 -7.06 15.42 1.34
CA THR A 115 -7.11 16.59 0.45
C THR A 115 -7.36 16.23 -1.00
N PHE A 116 -6.96 15.03 -1.46
CA PHE A 116 -7.28 14.53 -2.80
C PHE A 116 -8.78 14.24 -2.93
N VAL A 117 -9.36 13.62 -1.90
CA VAL A 117 -10.77 13.24 -1.82
C VAL A 117 -11.69 14.47 -1.76
N GLU A 118 -11.19 15.56 -1.17
CA GLU A 118 -11.89 16.85 -1.02
C GLU A 118 -11.79 17.75 -2.27
N LEU A 119 -11.10 17.33 -3.33
CA LEU A 119 -11.07 18.07 -4.59
C LEU A 119 -12.48 18.22 -5.17
N SER A 120 -12.70 19.28 -5.94
CA SER A 120 -13.99 19.51 -6.60
C SER A 120 -14.33 18.41 -7.61
N ASN A 121 -13.33 17.93 -8.36
CA ASN A 121 -13.50 16.95 -9.44
C ASN A 121 -12.41 15.84 -9.39
N PRO A 122 -12.33 15.01 -8.33
CA PRO A 122 -11.25 14.04 -8.17
C PRO A 122 -11.22 12.98 -9.27
N LYS A 123 -12.40 12.58 -9.81
CA LYS A 123 -12.51 11.64 -10.92
C LYS A 123 -11.79 12.13 -12.17
N SER A 124 -12.08 13.35 -12.61
CA SER A 124 -11.47 13.92 -13.82
C SER A 124 -9.96 14.13 -13.69
N VAL A 125 -9.49 14.50 -12.49
CA VAL A 125 -8.05 14.59 -12.20
C VAL A 125 -7.39 13.23 -12.37
N LEU A 126 -8.02 12.19 -11.82
CA LEU A 126 -7.51 10.83 -11.94
C LEU A 126 -7.53 10.33 -13.39
N GLU A 127 -8.65 10.48 -14.10
CA GLU A 127 -8.79 10.06 -15.51
C GLU A 127 -7.75 10.73 -16.41
N ASN A 128 -7.58 12.05 -16.28
CA ASN A 128 -6.57 12.78 -17.05
C ASN A 128 -5.15 12.30 -16.74
N THR A 129 -4.88 12.01 -15.47
CA THR A 129 -3.57 11.55 -15.03
C THR A 129 -3.32 10.13 -15.53
N LEU A 130 -4.22 9.19 -15.26
CA LEU A 130 -4.13 7.79 -15.72
C LEU A 130 -4.13 7.67 -17.24
N GLY A 131 -4.73 8.61 -17.98
CA GLY A 131 -4.62 8.67 -19.44
C GLY A 131 -3.19 8.91 -19.95
N SER A 132 -2.29 9.40 -19.09
CA SER A 132 -0.86 9.53 -19.39
C SER A 132 -0.05 8.29 -18.96
N PHE A 133 -0.64 7.36 -18.21
CA PHE A 133 0.00 6.14 -17.76
C PHE A 133 -0.27 5.00 -18.76
N THR A 134 0.70 4.09 -18.90
CA THR A 134 0.56 2.89 -19.73
C THR A 134 0.29 1.65 -18.90
N CYS A 135 0.83 1.60 -17.68
CA CYS A 135 0.67 0.46 -16.79
C CYS A 135 0.63 0.87 -15.32
N LEU A 136 0.13 -0.05 -14.50
CA LEU A 136 0.09 0.08 -13.05
C LEU A 136 0.55 -1.24 -12.43
N THR A 137 1.37 -1.14 -11.38
CA THR A 137 1.79 -2.30 -10.58
C THR A 137 1.23 -2.18 -9.17
N ARG A 138 0.67 -3.27 -8.66
CA ARG A 138 0.29 -3.40 -7.26
C ARG A 138 1.51 -3.18 -6.37
N GLY A 139 1.34 -2.30 -5.38
CA GLY A 139 2.37 -1.89 -4.45
C GLY A 139 3.10 -0.61 -4.86
N ASP A 140 2.91 -0.12 -6.10
CA ASP A 140 3.49 1.16 -6.51
C ASP A 140 2.75 2.33 -5.87
N THR A 141 3.53 3.35 -5.49
CA THR A 141 3.02 4.69 -5.14
C THR A 141 3.21 5.61 -6.34
N ILE A 142 2.09 6.00 -6.97
CA ILE A 142 2.11 6.97 -8.08
C ILE A 142 1.93 8.40 -7.55
N MET A 143 2.55 9.36 -8.23
CA MET A 143 2.40 10.79 -7.92
C MET A 143 1.51 11.46 -8.97
N ILE A 144 0.49 12.15 -8.51
CA ILE A 144 -0.41 12.98 -9.31
C ILE A 144 -0.13 14.45 -9.02
N MET A 145 0.05 15.25 -10.06
CA MET A 145 0.19 16.70 -9.93
C MET A 145 -1.13 17.39 -10.33
N HIS A 146 -1.72 18.15 -9.41
CA HIS A 146 -2.93 18.93 -9.67
C HIS A 146 -2.87 20.26 -8.91
N ASP A 147 -3.14 21.38 -9.59
CA ASP A 147 -3.05 22.75 -9.03
C ASP A 147 -1.73 23.02 -8.30
N ASN A 148 -0.60 22.62 -8.90
CA ASN A 148 0.75 22.71 -8.31
C ASN A 148 0.92 21.98 -6.97
N LYS A 149 0.03 21.02 -6.65
CA LYS A 149 0.14 20.14 -5.49
C LYS A 149 0.40 18.71 -5.95
N LYS A 150 1.33 18.05 -5.26
CA LYS A 150 1.61 16.62 -5.43
C LYS A 150 0.69 15.83 -4.51
N TYR A 151 -0.01 14.86 -5.07
CA TYR A 151 -0.81 13.88 -4.35
C TYR A 151 -0.22 12.50 -4.61
N TYR A 152 0.00 11.72 -3.57
CA TYR A 152 0.49 10.36 -3.68
C TYR A 152 -0.67 9.38 -3.51
N ILE A 153 -0.67 8.35 -4.34
CA ILE A 153 -1.73 7.34 -4.38
C ILE A 153 -1.06 5.97 -4.51
N ASP A 154 -1.40 5.06 -3.61
CA ASP A 154 -0.94 3.67 -3.68
C ASP A 154 -1.87 2.82 -4.53
N VAL A 155 -1.28 1.93 -5.31
CA VAL A 155 -1.98 0.88 -6.02
C VAL A 155 -2.09 -0.34 -5.09
N VAL A 156 -3.22 -0.49 -4.41
CA VAL A 156 -3.40 -1.54 -3.39
C VAL A 156 -3.69 -2.90 -4.03
N GLU A 157 -4.51 -2.90 -5.08
CA GLU A 157 -4.93 -4.09 -5.82
C GLU A 157 -4.99 -3.77 -7.33
N ALA A 158 -4.67 -4.79 -8.13
CA ALA A 158 -4.73 -4.76 -9.59
C ALA A 158 -5.17 -6.14 -10.08
N GLU A 159 -6.08 -6.18 -11.04
CA GLU A 159 -6.61 -7.42 -11.63
C GLU A 159 -6.62 -7.35 -13.17
N PRO A 160 -6.32 -8.47 -13.86
CA PRO A 160 -6.20 -9.85 -13.33
C PRO A 160 -4.79 -10.25 -12.85
N SER A 161 -3.81 -9.35 -12.95
CA SER A 161 -2.42 -9.59 -12.55
C SER A 161 -1.94 -8.48 -11.62
N SER A 162 -0.84 -8.71 -10.89
CA SER A 162 -0.20 -7.68 -10.08
C SER A 162 0.33 -6.51 -10.90
N ALA A 163 0.62 -6.71 -12.18
CA ALA A 163 0.99 -5.67 -13.12
C ALA A 163 0.04 -5.72 -14.32
N ILE A 164 -0.56 -4.59 -14.65
CA ILE A 164 -1.59 -4.49 -15.69
C ILE A 164 -1.29 -3.35 -16.66
N SER A 165 -1.74 -3.51 -17.90
CA SER A 165 -1.79 -2.43 -18.88
C SER A 165 -3.13 -1.70 -18.77
N ILE A 166 -3.09 -0.37 -18.71
CA ILE A 166 -4.28 0.50 -18.69
C ILE A 166 -4.45 1.29 -20.00
N VAL A 167 -3.63 1.00 -21.01
CA VAL A 167 -3.75 1.61 -22.34
C VAL A 167 -5.07 1.19 -22.98
N GLU A 168 -5.90 2.17 -23.36
CA GLU A 168 -7.16 1.95 -24.11
C GLU A 168 -8.02 0.83 -23.50
N THR A 169 -8.22 0.91 -22.18
CA THR A 169 -8.93 -0.11 -21.42
C THR A 169 -9.88 0.53 -20.43
N ASP A 170 -11.12 0.04 -20.40
CA ASP A 170 -12.12 0.40 -19.42
C ASP A 170 -11.86 -0.41 -18.14
N CYS A 171 -11.07 0.17 -17.24
CA CYS A 171 -10.75 -0.44 -15.95
C CYS A 171 -11.68 0.11 -14.87
N GLU A 172 -12.30 -0.76 -14.08
CA GLU A 172 -13.06 -0.36 -12.90
C GLU A 172 -12.09 0.19 -11.83
N VAL A 173 -12.44 1.31 -11.21
CA VAL A 173 -11.60 1.97 -10.20
C VAL A 173 -12.36 2.04 -8.88
N ASP A 174 -11.84 1.35 -7.87
CA ASP A 174 -12.29 1.47 -6.48
C ASP A 174 -11.29 2.29 -5.65
N PHE A 175 -11.78 2.90 -4.57
CA PHE A 175 -10.98 3.71 -3.69
C PHE A 175 -11.00 3.19 -2.25
N ALA A 176 -9.81 2.92 -1.73
CA ALA A 176 -9.63 2.67 -0.31
C ALA A 176 -9.65 3.98 0.50
N PRO A 177 -9.97 3.93 1.81
CA PRO A 177 -9.90 5.09 2.69
C PRO A 177 -8.48 5.69 2.71
N PRO A 178 -8.34 7.03 2.68
CA PRO A 178 -7.03 7.67 2.72
C PRO A 178 -6.17 7.27 3.92
N LEU A 179 -4.84 7.19 3.74
CA LEU A 179 -3.92 6.77 4.80
C LEU A 179 -3.98 7.66 6.04
N ASP A 180 -4.02 8.98 5.85
CA ASP A 180 -4.13 9.97 6.93
C ASP A 180 -5.47 9.90 7.70
N CYS A 181 -6.52 9.33 7.10
CA CYS A 181 -7.77 9.07 7.79
C CYS A 181 -7.63 7.88 8.75
N GLN A 182 -6.96 6.81 8.30
CA GLN A 182 -6.74 5.60 9.09
C GLN A 182 -5.81 5.86 10.28
N GLU A 183 -4.74 6.63 10.08
CA GLU A 183 -3.81 7.01 11.14
C GLU A 183 -4.53 7.76 12.28
N ARG A 184 -5.35 8.76 11.94
CA ARG A 184 -6.15 9.52 12.91
C ARG A 184 -7.17 8.67 13.67
N GLU A 185 -7.78 7.68 13.02
CA GLU A 185 -8.70 6.75 13.70
C GLU A 185 -7.95 5.85 14.68
N LEU A 186 -6.77 5.35 14.28
CA LEU A 186 -5.93 4.49 15.09
C LEU A 186 -5.42 5.23 16.34
N GLU A 187 -4.97 6.47 16.19
CA GLU A 187 -4.59 7.35 17.31
C GLU A 187 -5.74 7.55 18.31
N ARG A 188 -6.97 7.78 17.82
CA ARG A 188 -8.15 7.94 18.69
C ARG A 188 -8.51 6.65 19.43
N LEU A 189 -8.29 5.49 18.82
CA LEU A 189 -8.51 4.19 19.46
C LEU A 189 -7.47 3.95 20.55
N VAL A 190 -6.19 4.18 20.25
CA VAL A 190 -5.11 4.07 21.25
C VAL A 190 -5.39 5.01 22.42
N LYS A 191 -5.73 6.28 22.16
CA LYS A 191 -6.04 7.24 23.23
C LYS A 191 -7.22 6.82 24.11
N ARG A 192 -8.23 6.12 23.57
CA ARG A 192 -9.35 5.61 24.37
C ARG A 192 -8.95 4.43 25.24
N LEU A 193 -8.12 3.52 24.71
CA LEU A 193 -7.62 2.37 25.45
C LEU A 193 -6.62 2.77 26.55
N SER A 194 -5.86 3.86 26.36
CA SER A 194 -4.92 4.37 27.36
C SER A 194 -5.55 5.18 28.50
N ILE A 195 -6.88 5.39 28.53
CA ILE A 195 -7.58 6.16 29.59
C ILE A 195 -8.18 5.25 30.69
N GLU A 196 -8.06 3.92 30.60
CA GLU A 196 -8.70 3.00 31.54
C GLU A 196 -7.90 2.66 32.83
N ASP A 197 -6.68 3.18 33.03
CA ASP A 197 -5.84 2.84 34.21
C ASP A 197 -5.76 3.92 35.33
N ASP A 198 -6.38 5.10 35.19
CA ASP A 198 -6.22 6.20 36.15
C ASP A 198 -7.54 6.65 36.84
N LYS A 199 -8.33 5.71 37.37
CA LYS A 199 -9.41 6.03 38.33
C LYS A 199 -9.52 5.05 39.50
N GLU A 200 -8.50 5.01 40.35
CA GLU A 200 -8.73 4.74 41.77
C GLU A 200 -8.77 6.07 42.54
N GLN A 201 -9.98 6.52 42.86
CA GLN A 201 -10.22 7.51 43.90
C GLN A 201 -10.11 6.83 45.26
N PRO A 202 -9.29 7.32 46.22
CA PRO A 202 -9.42 6.88 47.60
C PRO A 202 -10.56 7.65 48.28
N LEU A 203 -11.66 6.95 48.53
CA LEU A 203 -12.63 7.29 49.57
C LEU A 203 -12.08 6.79 50.92
N SER A 204 -11.74 7.68 51.86
CA SER A 204 -11.92 7.38 53.29
C SER A 204 -11.89 8.63 54.17
N PHE A 205 -12.93 8.78 54.97
CA PHE A 205 -13.12 9.77 56.03
C PHE A 205 -12.56 9.21 57.36
N SER A 206 -11.60 9.94 57.94
CA SER A 206 -11.21 10.12 59.35
C SER A 206 -11.45 9.01 60.40
N GLN A 207 -10.37 8.58 61.08
CA GLN A 207 -10.15 8.68 62.54
C GLN A 207 -8.71 8.30 62.95
N HIS A 208 -8.10 9.11 63.84
CA HIS A 208 -6.74 9.03 64.42
C HIS A 208 -6.58 7.91 65.51
N PRO A 209 -5.47 7.81 66.29
CA PRO A 209 -4.12 7.32 65.94
C PRO A 209 -3.55 6.30 66.97
N ALA A 210 -2.63 5.38 66.58
CA ALA A 210 -1.64 4.80 67.50
C ALA A 210 -0.52 4.01 66.77
N LYS A 211 0.74 4.47 67.00
CA LYS A 211 2.07 3.78 67.05
C LYS A 211 2.12 2.28 66.66
N SER A 212 3.12 1.72 65.94
CA SER A 212 4.57 1.98 65.88
C SER A 212 5.29 1.00 64.90
N LYS A 213 6.45 1.44 64.34
CA LYS A 213 7.67 0.69 63.88
C LYS A 213 7.56 -0.18 62.60
N GLU A 214 8.25 0.11 61.49
CA GLU A 214 9.69 0.14 61.10
C GLU A 214 9.99 -1.02 60.11
N ASP A 215 10.17 -0.61 58.84
CA ASP A 215 11.18 -0.98 57.82
C ASP A 215 11.34 -2.38 57.17
N GLN A 216 11.34 -2.30 55.81
CA GLN A 216 12.08 -3.04 54.76
C GLN A 216 11.66 -4.49 54.39
N GLU A 217 11.77 -5.02 53.16
CA GLU A 217 11.88 -4.55 51.76
C GLU A 217 11.93 -5.83 50.85
N GLN A 218 11.37 -5.78 49.62
CA GLN A 218 11.62 -6.63 48.42
C GLN A 218 11.26 -8.15 48.39
N SER A 219 10.33 -8.55 47.51
CA SER A 219 10.62 -8.97 46.12
C SER A 219 9.52 -9.87 45.48
N ALA A 220 9.20 -9.52 44.22
CA ALA A 220 8.74 -10.32 43.08
C ALA A 220 7.98 -11.65 43.26
N ALA A 221 6.72 -11.68 42.80
CA ALA A 221 6.24 -12.72 41.89
C ALA A 221 5.03 -12.21 41.09
N MET A 222 5.19 -12.20 39.76
CA MET A 222 4.18 -11.98 38.74
C MET A 222 3.00 -12.94 38.96
N GLN A 223 1.81 -12.42 39.32
CA GLN A 223 0.58 -13.21 39.31
C GLN A 223 -0.16 -12.96 38.01
N GLU A 224 -0.02 -13.93 37.12
CA GLU A 224 -0.80 -14.19 35.93
C GLU A 224 -2.31 -14.10 36.25
N PHE A 225 -3.04 -13.25 35.53
CA PHE A 225 -4.49 -13.13 35.68
C PHE A 225 -5.17 -14.39 35.15
N ILE A 226 -5.64 -15.25 36.05
CA ILE A 226 -6.49 -16.38 35.71
C ILE A 226 -7.95 -15.92 35.82
N ALA A 227 -8.61 -15.75 34.67
CA ALA A 227 -10.04 -15.46 34.63
C ALA A 227 -10.84 -16.61 35.28
N PHE A 228 -11.87 -16.26 36.04
CA PHE A 228 -12.78 -17.14 36.78
C PHE A 228 -13.11 -18.46 36.06
N THR A 229 -12.44 -19.56 36.43
CA THR A 229 -12.78 -20.93 36.01
C THR A 229 -13.78 -21.59 36.98
N GLY A 230 -14.69 -20.80 37.53
CA GLY A 230 -15.72 -21.29 38.45
C GLY A 230 -16.77 -22.12 37.71
N ALA A 231 -16.82 -23.43 37.95
CA ALA A 231 -17.91 -24.27 37.45
C ALA A 231 -19.23 -23.91 38.15
N ALA A 232 -20.24 -23.51 37.38
CA ALA A 232 -21.56 -23.15 37.89
C ALA A 232 -22.26 -24.35 38.54
N ARG A 233 -22.70 -24.21 39.80
CA ARG A 233 -23.54 -25.19 40.50
C ARG A 233 -24.95 -24.62 40.72
N ARG A 234 -25.96 -25.41 40.38
CA ARG A 234 -27.38 -25.12 40.66
C ARG A 234 -27.67 -25.36 42.14
N LEU A 235 -28.54 -24.55 42.73
CA LEU A 235 -28.91 -24.64 44.15
C LEU A 235 -29.79 -25.87 44.50
N ASP A 236 -30.29 -26.62 43.51
CA ASP A 236 -31.17 -27.79 43.73
C ASP A 236 -30.47 -29.16 43.58
N GLY A 237 -29.14 -29.22 43.56
CA GLY A 237 -28.39 -30.47 43.76
C GLY A 237 -28.48 -31.57 42.67
N LYS A 238 -29.01 -31.29 41.47
CA LYS A 238 -29.00 -32.24 40.34
C LYS A 238 -27.98 -31.87 39.25
N ALA A 239 -27.28 -32.88 38.73
CA ALA A 239 -26.25 -32.73 37.70
C ALA A 239 -26.82 -32.23 36.37
N VAL A 240 -26.13 -31.29 35.71
CA VAL A 240 -26.47 -30.82 34.37
C VAL A 240 -25.75 -31.72 33.36
N GLY A 241 -26.55 -32.42 32.54
CA GLY A 241 -26.06 -33.23 31.43
C GLY A 241 -25.52 -32.36 30.30
N VAL A 242 -24.41 -32.81 29.73
CA VAL A 242 -23.87 -32.33 28.45
C VAL A 242 -24.81 -32.81 27.35
N ASP A 243 -25.33 -31.90 26.53
CA ASP A 243 -25.92 -32.26 25.24
C ASP A 243 -25.38 -31.36 24.12
N SER A 244 -25.00 -32.06 23.08
CA SER A 244 -24.50 -31.67 21.78
C SER A 244 -25.62 -31.16 20.87
N GLY A 245 -25.38 -30.11 20.08
CA GLY A 245 -26.12 -29.94 18.83
C GLY A 245 -26.25 -28.53 18.26
N GLN A 246 -25.61 -28.35 17.09
CA GLN A 246 -26.14 -27.71 15.88
C GLN A 246 -26.13 -26.16 15.75
N GLY A 247 -25.13 -25.68 15.00
CA GLY A 247 -25.28 -25.00 13.71
C GLY A 247 -26.11 -23.70 13.62
N LEU A 248 -25.44 -22.58 13.30
CA LEU A 248 -26.07 -21.39 12.69
C LEU A 248 -25.09 -20.69 11.71
N PRO A 249 -25.61 -19.87 10.77
CA PRO A 249 -25.06 -19.62 9.45
C PRO A 249 -24.02 -18.49 9.41
N SER A 250 -23.02 -18.64 8.54
CA SER A 250 -22.08 -17.57 8.19
C SER A 250 -22.71 -16.64 7.16
N GLY A 251 -23.42 -15.63 7.64
CA GLY A 251 -23.89 -14.48 6.88
C GLY A 251 -23.85 -13.26 7.78
N ALA A 252 -22.64 -12.75 8.03
CA ALA A 252 -22.42 -11.51 8.77
C ALA A 252 -21.56 -10.59 7.92
N GLU A 253 -22.27 -9.82 7.12
CA GLU A 253 -21.84 -8.57 6.51
C GLU A 253 -21.10 -7.74 7.57
N ARG A 254 -19.78 -7.60 7.42
CA ARG A 254 -18.97 -6.75 8.28
C ARG A 254 -19.33 -5.31 7.96
N ALA A 255 -20.23 -4.75 8.76
CA ALA A 255 -20.49 -3.33 8.79
C ALA A 255 -19.19 -2.60 9.17
N ALA A 256 -18.53 -2.03 8.16
CA ALA A 256 -17.38 -1.16 8.32
C ALA A 256 -17.74 0.00 9.26
N THR A 257 -17.25 -0.04 10.49
CA THR A 257 -17.28 1.09 11.43
C THR A 257 -16.23 2.14 11.04
N GLY A 258 -16.40 2.75 9.86
CA GLY A 258 -15.58 3.88 9.41
C GLY A 258 -16.23 5.24 9.72
N CYS A 259 -15.38 6.26 9.90
CA CYS A 259 -15.71 7.69 10.01
C CYS A 259 -16.84 8.13 9.05
N CYS A 260 -17.74 8.98 9.57
CA CYS A 260 -18.92 9.47 8.84
C CYS A 260 -18.60 10.12 7.48
N TYR A 261 -17.39 10.66 7.30
CA TYR A 261 -16.95 11.27 6.04
C TYR A 261 -16.59 10.23 4.97
N CYS A 262 -15.89 9.15 5.34
CA CYS A 262 -15.48 8.11 4.41
C CYS A 262 -16.69 7.32 3.88
N ARG A 263 -17.69 7.04 4.73
CA ARG A 263 -18.95 6.40 4.30
C ARG A 263 -19.75 7.22 3.31
N ARG A 264 -19.72 8.56 3.42
CA ARG A 264 -20.48 9.45 2.53
C ARG A 264 -19.81 9.54 1.16
N TRP A 265 -18.48 9.55 1.14
CA TRP A 265 -17.71 9.59 -0.09
C TRP A 265 -17.73 8.25 -0.84
N ILE A 266 -17.52 7.10 -0.17
CA ILE A 266 -17.63 5.78 -0.80
C ILE A 266 -19.04 5.56 -1.39
N LYS A 267 -20.09 6.00 -0.68
CA LYS A 267 -21.47 5.91 -1.20
C LYS A 267 -21.75 6.81 -2.40
N GLN A 268 -21.00 7.89 -2.58
CA GLN A 268 -21.19 8.83 -3.69
C GLN A 268 -20.40 8.44 -4.95
N GLN A 269 -19.57 7.39 -4.86
CA GLN A 269 -18.84 6.80 -5.99
C GLN A 269 -19.56 5.58 -6.62
N LEU A 270 -20.57 5.02 -5.93
CA LEU A 270 -21.39 3.88 -6.39
C LEU A 270 -22.70 4.29 -7.12
N GLN A 271 -22.81 5.55 -7.54
CA GLN A 271 -23.89 6.10 -8.39
C GLN A 271 -23.30 6.91 -9.53
#